data_AF-A0A5R8KIQ1-F1
#
_entry.id   AF-A0A5R8KIQ1-F1
#
_cell.length_a   1.000
_cell.length_b   1.000
_cell.length_c   1.000
_cell.angle_alpha   90.00
_cell.angle_beta   90.00
_cell.angle_gamma   90.00
#
_symmetry.space_group_name_H-M   'P 1'
#
loop_
_entity.id
_entity.type
_entity.pdbx_description
1 polymer ?
#
loop_
_entity_poly.entity_id
_entity_poly.type
_entity_poly.pdbx_seq_one_letter_code
_entity_poly.pdbx_strand_id
1 'polypeptide(L)'
;MNDGIIQHEGLRRLAWLTVLVIFSAFGRLVASVPPAAQALLDERSAAIGRVHEEFDKQKADLFDKYAAALEREVANYRQGGDLQNLLAVTKEQESAREQRETTDADAPVLAPYRKTLGETLSKYELTVESTVKGIDANTVTSLSALRTQLTQAGNVEAAVAVDEQIKAIEGAVEGGKPEASSLLVVDGKVPDASLFKSEDPWVGNFTLEPKRYLLRERMVLGRQGKKEEPQRSYPGKVLSPKGCRFEKGEIFIDEGFLKAEGTHFKDMALRVDLGGEFEARDSLFEETSVGKGGAWFVDYFSSKWVFDNCVFTGSFVREWKVGNVGVKVNNCTFYGVEFSGIGYREDAGDEVKRPWMQITNCLFVNCKIPESFLLATRDCMFVDCEFLETDGEMKIKTPIKTRIFVNHRKSLPTTGPMRTVEVVELPQGRANVGAFLKHTRTGKSLSF
;
A
#
# COMPACT_ATOMS: atom_id res chain seq x y z
N MET A 1 -53.08 -37.71 16.16
CA MET A 1 -52.74 -36.76 17.24
C MET A 1 -51.52 -36.00 16.75
N ASN A 2 -51.78 -35.01 15.90
CA ASN A 2 -51.64 -33.56 16.16
C ASN A 2 -50.16 -33.17 16.16
N ASP A 3 -49.62 -32.73 15.03
CA ASP A 3 -49.73 -31.39 14.41
C ASP A 3 -48.74 -30.38 15.01
N GLY A 4 -47.92 -29.81 14.13
CA GLY A 4 -46.94 -28.78 14.45
C GLY A 4 -46.18 -28.27 13.22
N ILE A 5 -46.92 -27.89 12.19
CA ILE A 5 -46.47 -27.11 11.03
C ILE A 5 -46.29 -25.66 11.47
N ILE A 6 -45.14 -25.02 11.20
CA ILE A 6 -45.09 -23.60 10.78
C ILE A 6 -44.00 -23.44 9.70
N GLN A 7 -44.47 -23.22 8.47
CA GLN A 7 -43.74 -22.59 7.38
C GLN A 7 -43.62 -21.08 7.62
N HIS A 8 -42.54 -20.46 7.15
CA HIS A 8 -42.59 -19.06 6.74
C HIS A 8 -41.64 -18.83 5.54
N GLU A 9 -42.16 -19.09 4.35
CA GLU A 9 -41.89 -18.25 3.19
C GLU A 9 -42.87 -17.07 3.23
N GLY A 10 -42.44 -15.86 2.87
CA GLY A 10 -43.40 -14.81 2.57
C GLY A 10 -42.90 -13.36 2.61
N LEU A 11 -42.59 -12.83 1.43
CA LEU A 11 -42.77 -11.44 0.99
C LEU A 11 -42.05 -10.29 1.72
N ARG A 12 -41.21 -9.57 0.96
CA ARG A 12 -41.56 -8.22 0.47
C ARG A 12 -40.71 -7.80 -0.74
N ARG A 13 -41.41 -7.57 -1.85
CA ARG A 13 -40.94 -6.84 -3.04
C ARG A 13 -40.91 -5.33 -2.75
N LEU A 14 -40.18 -4.61 -3.61
CA LEU A 14 -40.31 -3.18 -3.96
C LEU A 14 -39.75 -2.12 -2.99
N ALA A 15 -38.58 -1.59 -3.35
CA ALA A 15 -38.34 -0.14 -3.43
C ALA A 15 -37.31 0.13 -4.55
N TRP A 16 -37.81 0.64 -5.67
CA TRP A 16 -37.05 1.27 -6.75
C TRP A 16 -36.90 2.78 -6.45
N LEU A 17 -35.84 3.40 -6.99
CA LEU A 17 -35.55 4.85 -7.10
C LEU A 17 -35.31 5.62 -5.78
N THR A 18 -34.17 6.25 -5.53
CA THR A 18 -33.65 7.41 -6.30
C THR A 18 -32.19 7.65 -5.92
N VAL A 19 -31.22 7.44 -6.82
CA VAL A 19 -29.86 7.97 -6.65
C VAL A 19 -29.79 9.29 -7.40
N LEU A 20 -29.98 10.37 -6.64
CA LEU A 20 -29.84 11.73 -7.12
C LEU A 20 -28.34 12.02 -7.28
N VAL A 21 -27.88 12.08 -8.51
CA VAL A 21 -26.51 12.48 -8.86
C VAL A 21 -26.44 14.01 -8.80
N ILE A 22 -25.81 14.56 -7.77
CA ILE A 22 -25.44 15.97 -7.71
C ILE A 22 -24.04 16.11 -8.30
N PHE A 23 -23.95 16.43 -9.60
CA PHE A 23 -22.72 16.87 -10.25
C PHE A 23 -22.53 18.37 -9.97
N SER A 24 -21.63 18.69 -9.03
CA SER A 24 -21.11 20.06 -8.89
C SER A 24 -20.04 20.31 -9.95
N ALA A 25 -20.48 20.94 -11.03
CA ALA A 25 -19.80 21.87 -11.93
C ALA A 25 -18.28 22.04 -11.81
N PHE A 26 -17.54 21.19 -12.51
CA PHE A 26 -16.38 21.54 -13.36
C PHE A 26 -16.28 20.45 -14.45
N GLY A 27 -17.29 20.43 -15.32
CA GLY A 27 -17.48 19.37 -16.32
C GLY A 27 -16.66 19.63 -17.58
N ARG A 28 -15.50 18.98 -17.71
CA ARG A 28 -15.20 18.39 -19.03
C ARG A 28 -16.24 17.29 -19.20
N LEU A 29 -17.15 17.44 -20.17
CA LEU A 29 -17.95 16.30 -20.62
C LEU A 29 -16.96 15.25 -21.12
N VAL A 30 -16.62 14.28 -20.27
CA VAL A 30 -15.91 13.10 -20.71
C VAL A 30 -16.95 12.32 -21.51
N ALA A 31 -16.82 12.35 -22.83
CA ALA A 31 -17.68 11.59 -23.71
C ALA A 31 -17.68 10.13 -23.25
N SER A 32 -18.86 9.54 -23.06
CA SER A 32 -18.92 8.15 -22.60
C SER A 32 -18.36 7.22 -23.68
N VAL A 33 -17.49 6.30 -23.29
CA VAL A 33 -16.92 5.30 -24.20
C VAL A 33 -18.05 4.52 -24.87
N PRO A 34 -18.06 4.39 -26.21
CA PRO A 34 -19.12 3.66 -26.92
C PRO A 34 -19.20 2.20 -26.46
N PRO A 35 -20.41 1.58 -26.38
CA PRO A 35 -20.55 0.20 -25.92
C PRO A 35 -19.69 -0.82 -26.67
N ALA A 36 -19.50 -0.63 -27.99
CA ALA A 36 -18.64 -1.50 -28.79
C ALA A 36 -17.15 -1.39 -28.41
N ALA A 37 -16.69 -0.20 -28.03
CA ALA A 37 -15.33 0.00 -27.54
C ALA A 37 -15.17 -0.60 -26.14
N GLN A 38 -16.17 -0.43 -25.26
CA GLN A 38 -16.16 -1.05 -23.94
C GLN A 38 -16.06 -2.58 -24.03
N ALA A 39 -16.82 -3.20 -24.94
CA ALA A 39 -16.74 -4.65 -25.16
C ALA A 39 -15.33 -5.13 -25.57
N LEU A 40 -14.62 -4.38 -26.42
CA LEU A 40 -13.24 -4.68 -26.79
C LEU A 40 -12.26 -4.53 -25.61
N LEU A 41 -12.47 -3.52 -24.75
CA LEU A 41 -11.67 -3.31 -23.54
C LEU A 41 -11.92 -4.41 -22.48
N ASP A 42 -13.16 -4.87 -22.36
CA ASP A 42 -13.54 -5.98 -21.48
C ASP A 42 -12.92 -7.29 -21.98
N GLU A 43 -12.96 -7.55 -23.29
CA GLU A 43 -12.32 -8.71 -23.92
C GLU A 43 -10.80 -8.69 -23.72
N ARG A 44 -10.16 -7.53 -23.93
CA ARG A 44 -8.73 -7.32 -23.63
C ARG A 44 -8.40 -7.67 -22.18
N SER A 45 -9.18 -7.12 -21.25
CA SER A 45 -8.95 -7.32 -19.80
C SER A 45 -9.12 -8.79 -19.42
N ALA A 46 -10.12 -9.47 -19.97
CA ALA A 46 -10.33 -10.90 -19.78
C ALA A 46 -9.19 -11.74 -20.38
N ALA A 47 -8.67 -11.36 -21.56
CA ALA A 47 -7.55 -12.04 -22.20
C ALA A 47 -6.26 -11.92 -21.38
N ILE A 48 -5.93 -10.72 -20.91
CA ILE A 48 -4.78 -10.48 -20.01
C ILE A 48 -4.95 -11.29 -18.71
N GLY A 49 -6.17 -11.32 -18.15
CA GLY A 49 -6.50 -12.13 -16.99
C GLY A 49 -6.17 -13.62 -17.18
N ARG A 50 -6.55 -14.21 -18.33
CA ARG A 50 -6.24 -15.60 -18.67
C ARG A 50 -4.73 -15.87 -18.80
N VAL A 51 -3.97 -14.93 -19.36
CA VAL A 51 -2.51 -15.05 -19.47
C VAL A 51 -1.86 -15.11 -18.08
N HIS A 52 -2.29 -14.24 -17.16
CA HIS A 52 -1.78 -14.25 -15.79
C HIS A 52 -2.21 -15.50 -15.01
N GLU A 53 -3.44 -15.97 -15.18
CA GLU A 53 -3.91 -17.21 -14.54
C GLU A 53 -3.08 -18.43 -14.99
N GLU A 54 -2.78 -18.53 -16.29
CA GLU A 54 -1.93 -19.59 -16.82
C GLU A 54 -0.49 -19.47 -16.32
N PHE A 55 0.06 -18.26 -16.24
CA PHE A 55 1.38 -18.02 -15.66
C PHE A 55 1.44 -18.44 -14.18
N ASP A 56 0.42 -18.11 -13.39
CA ASP A 56 0.35 -18.50 -11.98
C ASP A 56 0.31 -20.03 -11.81
N LYS A 57 -0.40 -20.75 -12.70
CA LYS A 57 -0.39 -22.21 -12.74
C LYS A 57 1.00 -22.76 -13.09
N GLN A 58 1.65 -22.21 -14.12
CA GLN A 58 2.99 -22.61 -14.54
C GLN A 58 4.04 -22.32 -13.46
N LYS A 59 3.90 -21.20 -12.76
CA LYS A 59 4.72 -20.84 -11.61
C LYS A 59 4.52 -21.84 -10.47
N ALA A 60 3.28 -22.17 -10.11
CA ALA A 60 2.98 -23.15 -9.08
C ALA A 60 3.60 -24.53 -9.40
N ASP A 61 3.40 -25.03 -10.62
CA ASP A 61 4.00 -26.30 -11.09
C ASP A 61 5.54 -26.27 -11.05
N LEU A 62 6.15 -25.14 -11.43
CA LEU A 62 7.60 -24.96 -11.35
C LEU A 62 8.11 -25.02 -9.89
N PHE A 63 7.39 -24.42 -8.95
CA PHE A 63 7.74 -24.49 -7.53
C PHE A 63 7.51 -25.89 -6.93
N ASP A 64 6.49 -26.63 -7.38
CA ASP A 64 6.29 -28.03 -7.00
C ASP A 64 7.45 -28.90 -7.49
N LYS A 65 7.90 -28.72 -8.74
CA LYS A 65 9.09 -29.39 -9.30
C LYS A 65 10.37 -29.02 -8.55
N TYR A 66 10.53 -27.75 -8.21
CA TYR A 66 11.66 -27.27 -7.42
C TYR A 66 11.68 -27.94 -6.03
N ALA A 67 10.56 -27.93 -5.31
CA ALA A 67 10.45 -28.55 -4.00
C ALA A 67 10.70 -30.07 -4.04
N ALA A 68 10.20 -30.77 -5.08
CA ALA A 68 10.48 -32.19 -5.30
C ALA A 68 11.96 -32.47 -5.59
N ALA A 69 12.64 -31.57 -6.31
CA ALA A 69 14.07 -31.70 -6.57
C ALA A 69 14.89 -31.58 -5.27
N LEU A 70 14.47 -30.71 -4.34
CA LEU A 70 15.09 -30.55 -3.02
C LEU A 70 14.88 -31.76 -2.10
N GLU A 71 13.84 -32.60 -2.29
CA GLU A 71 13.63 -33.82 -1.49
C GLU A 71 14.83 -34.77 -1.54
N ARG A 72 15.50 -34.85 -2.70
CA ARG A 72 16.69 -35.69 -2.87
C ARG A 72 17.84 -35.19 -2.01
N GLU A 73 18.03 -33.88 -1.95
CA GLU A 73 19.08 -33.27 -1.14
C GLU A 73 18.81 -33.37 0.35
N VAL A 74 17.54 -33.25 0.77
CA VAL A 74 17.12 -33.56 2.15
C VAL A 74 17.49 -35.01 2.51
N ALA A 75 17.24 -35.97 1.61
CA ALA A 75 17.60 -37.37 1.85
C ALA A 75 19.13 -37.58 1.92
N ASN A 76 19.90 -36.93 1.03
CA ASN A 76 21.36 -36.99 1.01
C ASN A 76 21.97 -36.46 2.31
N TYR A 77 21.56 -35.27 2.77
CA TYR A 77 22.08 -34.69 4.01
C TYR A 77 21.66 -35.50 5.25
N ARG A 78 20.46 -36.08 5.24
CA ARG A 78 20.03 -36.99 6.31
C ARG A 78 20.92 -38.24 6.41
N GLN A 79 21.32 -38.81 5.29
CA GLN A 79 22.24 -39.96 5.27
C GLN A 79 23.67 -39.56 5.65
N GLY A 80 24.11 -38.36 5.26
CA GLY A 80 25.45 -37.83 5.55
C GLY A 80 25.64 -37.30 6.98
N GLY A 81 24.56 -37.05 7.73
CA GLY A 81 24.61 -36.52 9.09
C GLY A 81 24.91 -35.02 9.18
N ASP A 82 24.76 -34.27 8.09
CA ASP A 82 24.97 -32.82 8.07
C ASP A 82 23.67 -32.08 8.45
N LEU A 83 23.52 -31.81 9.75
CA LEU A 83 22.32 -31.21 10.31
C LEU A 83 22.09 -29.77 9.80
N GLN A 84 23.15 -28.98 9.61
CA GLN A 84 23.00 -27.58 9.24
C GLN A 84 22.45 -27.44 7.82
N ASN A 85 23.03 -28.18 6.87
CA ASN A 85 22.53 -28.18 5.49
C ASN A 85 21.16 -28.85 5.38
N LEU A 86 20.89 -29.89 6.18
CA LEU A 86 19.55 -30.50 6.25
C LEU A 86 18.48 -29.47 6.63
N LEU A 87 18.70 -28.69 7.69
CA LEU A 87 17.73 -27.67 8.14
C LEU A 87 17.53 -26.57 7.09
N ALA A 88 18.62 -26.09 6.48
CA ALA A 88 18.57 -25.07 5.43
C ALA A 88 17.74 -25.52 4.22
N VAL A 89 17.99 -26.74 3.72
CA VAL A 89 17.26 -27.28 2.56
C VAL A 89 15.81 -27.61 2.91
N THR A 90 15.52 -28.11 4.11
CA THR A 90 14.14 -28.35 4.56
C THR A 90 13.34 -27.04 4.63
N LYS A 91 13.91 -25.97 5.21
CA LYS A 91 13.26 -24.64 5.25
C LYS A 91 12.98 -24.11 3.84
N GLU A 92 13.96 -24.23 2.93
CA GLU A 92 13.79 -23.85 1.52
C GLU A 92 12.65 -24.62 0.85
N GLN A 93 12.60 -25.94 1.06
CA GLN A 93 11.58 -26.81 0.51
C GLN A 93 10.18 -26.47 1.02
N GLU A 94 10.03 -26.21 2.31
CA GLU A 94 8.74 -25.81 2.92
C GLU A 94 8.27 -24.47 2.35
N SER A 95 9.14 -23.47 2.28
CA SER A 95 8.80 -22.16 1.67
C SER A 95 8.42 -22.31 0.19
N ALA A 96 9.11 -23.14 -0.58
CA ALA A 96 8.75 -23.41 -1.97
C ALA A 96 7.36 -24.05 -2.14
N ARG A 97 6.95 -24.90 -1.20
CA ARG A 97 5.63 -25.56 -1.21
C ARG A 97 4.51 -24.62 -0.80
N GLU A 98 4.71 -23.92 0.31
CA GLU A 98 3.64 -23.17 0.97
C GLU A 98 3.55 -21.75 0.44
N GLN A 99 4.69 -21.10 0.25
CA GLN A 99 4.78 -19.67 -0.06
C GLN A 99 5.10 -19.41 -1.54
N ARG A 100 5.58 -20.43 -2.26
CA ARG A 100 6.04 -20.32 -3.66
C ARG A 100 7.17 -19.29 -3.80
N GLU A 101 8.08 -19.32 -2.84
CA GLU A 101 9.21 -18.41 -2.70
C GLU A 101 10.49 -19.19 -2.34
N THR A 102 11.66 -18.56 -2.52
CA THR A 102 12.96 -19.08 -2.05
C THR A 102 13.32 -18.36 -0.76
N THR A 103 14.07 -19.01 0.12
CA THR A 103 14.52 -18.43 1.39
C THR A 103 15.92 -17.82 1.28
N ASP A 104 16.34 -17.17 2.36
CA ASP A 104 17.69 -16.67 2.58
C ASP A 104 18.67 -17.75 3.10
N ALA A 105 18.23 -19.02 3.19
CA ALA A 105 19.05 -20.08 3.75
C ALA A 105 20.34 -20.28 2.93
N ASP A 106 21.45 -20.41 3.65
CA ASP A 106 22.78 -20.62 3.07
C ASP A 106 23.15 -22.10 3.14
N ALA A 107 22.99 -22.78 2.00
CA ALA A 107 23.47 -24.13 1.77
C ALA A 107 24.03 -24.21 0.35
N PRO A 108 25.29 -24.66 0.14
CA PRO A 108 25.92 -24.65 -1.17
C PRO A 108 25.13 -25.36 -2.27
N VAL A 109 24.37 -26.40 -1.89
CA VAL A 109 23.55 -27.17 -2.83
C VAL A 109 22.41 -26.34 -3.44
N LEU A 110 21.91 -25.29 -2.75
CA LEU A 110 20.74 -24.53 -3.20
C LEU A 110 21.03 -23.62 -4.39
N ALA A 111 22.26 -23.11 -4.52
CA ALA A 111 22.65 -22.17 -5.57
C ALA A 111 22.31 -22.63 -7.00
N PRO A 112 22.69 -23.84 -7.45
CA PRO A 112 22.32 -24.32 -8.79
C PRO A 112 20.80 -24.50 -9.00
N TYR A 113 20.05 -24.90 -7.98
CA TYR A 113 18.59 -25.02 -8.08
C TYR A 113 17.94 -23.64 -8.19
N ARG A 114 18.32 -22.70 -7.32
CA ARG A 114 17.83 -21.30 -7.35
C ARG A 114 18.12 -20.63 -8.68
N LYS A 115 19.32 -20.84 -9.24
CA LYS A 115 19.68 -20.34 -10.58
C LYS A 115 18.74 -20.89 -11.65
N THR A 116 18.53 -22.21 -11.67
CA THR A 116 17.66 -22.86 -12.66
C THR A 116 16.20 -22.39 -12.54
N LEU A 117 15.69 -22.26 -11.30
CA LEU A 117 14.38 -21.71 -11.01
C LEU A 117 14.26 -20.26 -11.53
N GLY A 118 15.21 -19.40 -11.20
CA GLY A 118 15.24 -18.00 -11.63
C GLY A 118 15.29 -17.82 -13.14
N GLU A 119 16.12 -18.61 -13.83
CA GLU A 119 16.18 -18.61 -15.31
C GLU A 119 14.85 -19.05 -15.95
N THR A 120 14.19 -20.06 -15.38
CA THR A 120 12.91 -20.56 -15.89
C THR A 120 11.78 -19.56 -15.65
N LEU A 121 11.71 -18.97 -14.45
CA LEU A 121 10.76 -17.91 -14.13
C LEU A 121 10.94 -16.70 -15.06
N SER A 122 12.18 -16.30 -15.32
CA SER A 122 12.48 -15.18 -16.22
C SER A 122 11.97 -15.44 -17.65
N LYS A 123 12.07 -16.68 -18.15
CA LYS A 123 11.52 -17.07 -19.46
C LYS A 123 9.99 -17.02 -19.49
N TYR A 124 9.32 -17.46 -18.42
CA TYR A 124 7.88 -17.34 -18.30
C TYR A 124 7.44 -15.87 -18.26
N GLU A 125 8.13 -15.02 -17.49
CA GLU A 125 7.87 -13.58 -17.40
C GLU A 125 7.97 -12.90 -18.78
N LEU A 126 9.02 -13.19 -19.56
CA LEU A 126 9.18 -12.69 -20.93
C LEU A 126 8.07 -13.18 -21.87
N THR A 127 7.61 -14.42 -21.69
CA THR A 127 6.51 -14.99 -22.49
C THR A 127 5.19 -14.28 -22.19
N VAL A 128 4.90 -14.02 -20.91
CA VAL A 128 3.72 -13.24 -20.49
C VAL A 128 3.78 -11.84 -21.08
N GLU A 129 4.91 -11.14 -20.94
CA GLU A 129 5.09 -9.79 -21.46
C GLU A 129 4.87 -9.74 -22.97
N SER A 130 5.48 -10.66 -23.73
CA SER A 130 5.29 -10.74 -25.17
C SER A 130 3.84 -11.04 -25.56
N THR A 131 3.15 -11.89 -24.79
CA THR A 131 1.75 -12.26 -25.07
C THR A 131 0.81 -11.08 -24.78
N VAL A 132 1.02 -10.37 -23.67
CA VAL A 132 0.26 -9.16 -23.33
C VAL A 132 0.46 -8.07 -24.38
N LYS A 133 1.71 -7.84 -24.84
CA LYS A 133 1.97 -6.92 -25.97
C LYS A 133 1.22 -7.31 -27.24
N GLY A 134 1.13 -8.62 -27.54
CA GLY A 134 0.34 -9.12 -28.67
C GLY A 134 -1.16 -8.86 -28.51
N ILE A 135 -1.70 -9.05 -27.30
CA ILE A 135 -3.11 -8.72 -26.98
C ILE A 135 -3.35 -7.22 -27.17
N ASP A 136 -2.47 -6.37 -26.64
CA ASP A 136 -2.58 -4.92 -26.73
C ASP A 136 -2.57 -4.44 -28.19
N ALA A 137 -1.63 -4.93 -29.00
CA ALA A 137 -1.55 -4.60 -30.43
C ALA A 137 -2.82 -5.00 -31.20
N ASN A 138 -3.38 -6.18 -30.89
CA ASN A 138 -4.64 -6.64 -31.49
C ASN A 138 -5.82 -5.75 -31.07
N THR A 139 -5.90 -5.36 -29.78
CA THR A 139 -6.96 -4.46 -29.31
C THR A 139 -6.84 -3.07 -29.94
N VAL A 140 -5.64 -2.50 -30.03
CA VAL A 140 -5.40 -1.21 -30.72
C VAL A 140 -5.85 -1.26 -32.18
N THR A 141 -5.57 -2.36 -32.88
CA THR A 141 -6.02 -2.58 -34.26
C THR A 141 -7.55 -2.56 -34.36
N SER A 142 -8.24 -3.30 -33.48
CA SER A 142 -9.71 -3.34 -33.44
C SER A 142 -10.34 -2.00 -33.07
N LEU A 143 -9.78 -1.28 -32.09
CA LEU A 143 -10.25 0.05 -31.71
C LEU A 143 -10.01 1.07 -32.83
N SER A 144 -8.90 0.98 -33.56
CA SER A 144 -8.60 1.86 -34.71
C SER A 144 -9.59 1.67 -35.86
N ALA A 145 -10.01 0.41 -36.12
CA ALA A 145 -11.07 0.12 -37.08
C ALA A 145 -12.41 0.72 -36.62
N LEU A 146 -12.76 0.56 -35.34
CA LEU A 146 -13.99 1.14 -34.76
C LEU A 146 -13.99 2.67 -34.82
N ARG A 147 -12.87 3.33 -34.48
CA ARG A 147 -12.69 4.78 -34.62
C ARG A 147 -12.97 5.25 -36.05
N THR A 148 -12.45 4.52 -37.04
CA THR A 148 -12.66 4.82 -38.47
C THR A 148 -14.13 4.72 -38.86
N GLN A 149 -14.82 3.66 -38.42
CA GLN A 149 -16.26 3.48 -38.67
C GLN A 149 -17.10 4.59 -38.04
N LEU A 150 -16.81 4.95 -36.78
CA LEU A 150 -17.51 6.03 -36.08
C LEU A 150 -17.30 7.38 -36.78
N THR A 151 -16.09 7.64 -37.29
CA THR A 151 -15.77 8.84 -38.07
C THR A 151 -16.58 8.89 -39.38
N GLN A 152 -16.64 7.78 -40.12
CA GLN A 152 -17.44 7.68 -41.36
C GLN A 152 -18.94 7.85 -41.11
N ALA A 153 -19.43 7.40 -39.95
CA ALA A 153 -20.81 7.58 -39.53
C ALA A 153 -21.14 8.99 -39.00
N GLY A 154 -20.15 9.90 -38.94
CA GLY A 154 -20.32 11.25 -38.41
C GLY A 154 -20.40 11.34 -36.88
N ASN A 155 -20.12 10.25 -36.16
CA ASN A 155 -20.13 10.22 -34.70
C ASN A 155 -18.75 10.59 -34.13
N VAL A 156 -18.40 11.87 -34.25
CA VAL A 156 -17.07 12.40 -33.94
C VAL A 156 -16.73 12.29 -32.45
N GLU A 157 -17.68 12.56 -31.55
CA GLU A 157 -17.44 12.48 -30.09
C GLU A 157 -17.07 11.05 -29.65
N ALA A 158 -17.79 10.05 -30.17
CA ALA A 158 -17.48 8.64 -29.92
C ALA A 158 -16.12 8.24 -30.48
N ALA A 159 -15.76 8.73 -31.67
CA ALA A 159 -14.46 8.45 -32.28
C ALA A 159 -13.31 9.05 -31.45
N VAL A 160 -13.47 10.25 -30.89
CA VAL A 160 -12.49 10.87 -29.98
C VAL A 160 -12.34 10.06 -28.69
N ALA A 161 -13.45 9.62 -28.08
CA ALA A 161 -13.39 8.77 -26.89
C ALA A 161 -12.63 7.46 -27.14
N VAL A 162 -12.79 6.84 -28.32
CA VAL A 162 -12.03 5.65 -28.72
C VAL A 162 -10.54 5.96 -28.94
N ASP A 163 -10.22 7.11 -29.54
CA ASP A 163 -8.84 7.57 -29.74
C ASP A 163 -8.07 7.74 -28.42
N GLU A 164 -8.74 8.27 -27.38
CA GLU A 164 -8.16 8.37 -26.03
C GLU A 164 -7.84 6.99 -25.44
N GLN A 165 -8.68 5.97 -25.69
CA GLN A 165 -8.41 4.60 -25.25
C GLN A 165 -7.23 3.97 -26.01
N ILE A 166 -7.13 4.21 -27.33
CA ILE A 166 -5.98 3.76 -28.13
C ILE A 166 -4.68 4.34 -27.56
N LYS A 167 -4.64 5.67 -27.34
CA LYS A 167 -3.48 6.35 -26.75
C LYS A 167 -3.13 5.83 -25.36
N ALA A 168 -4.12 5.50 -24.54
CA ALA A 168 -3.89 4.93 -23.22
C ALA A 168 -3.23 3.53 -23.30
N ILE A 169 -3.63 2.70 -24.27
CA ILE A 169 -3.03 1.38 -24.49
C ILE A 169 -1.64 1.51 -25.11
N GLU A 170 -1.47 2.32 -26.16
CA GLU A 170 -0.18 2.55 -26.82
C GLU A 170 0.84 3.19 -25.87
N GLY A 171 0.43 4.15 -25.05
CA GLY A 171 1.28 4.75 -24.02
C GLY A 171 1.78 3.74 -23.00
N ALA A 172 0.98 2.72 -22.67
CA ALA A 172 1.41 1.62 -21.81
C ALA A 172 2.41 0.66 -22.51
N VAL A 173 2.38 0.56 -23.84
CA VAL A 173 3.30 -0.26 -24.64
C VAL A 173 4.62 0.47 -24.92
N GLU A 174 4.58 1.77 -25.21
CA GLU A 174 5.74 2.58 -25.61
C GLU A 174 6.63 3.02 -24.44
N GLY A 175 6.14 3.00 -23.19
CA GLY A 175 6.94 3.25 -21.99
C GLY A 175 8.24 2.39 -21.90
N GLY A 176 8.37 1.33 -22.69
CA GLY A 176 9.53 0.44 -22.79
C GLY A 176 10.72 0.89 -23.67
N LYS A 177 10.62 1.89 -24.58
CA LYS A 177 11.78 2.36 -25.39
C LYS A 177 11.72 3.87 -25.69
N PRO A 178 12.78 4.66 -25.43
CA PRO A 178 12.73 6.12 -25.60
C PRO A 178 13.11 6.53 -27.03
N GLU A 179 12.25 7.33 -27.68
CA GLU A 179 12.68 8.18 -28.80
C GLU A 179 12.85 9.64 -28.36
N ALA A 180 13.82 10.31 -28.97
CA ALA A 180 14.33 11.62 -28.60
C ALA A 180 13.68 12.73 -29.44
N SER A 181 13.15 13.78 -28.80
CA SER A 181 13.39 15.18 -29.23
C SER A 181 12.94 16.21 -28.17
N SER A 182 13.92 17.02 -27.76
CA SER A 182 13.87 18.44 -27.38
C SER A 182 12.82 18.97 -26.39
N LEU A 183 13.17 19.06 -25.10
CA LEU A 183 13.54 20.31 -24.39
C LEU A 183 13.87 20.00 -22.91
N LEU A 184 14.92 20.65 -22.39
CA LEU A 184 15.58 20.38 -21.10
C LEU A 184 14.68 20.50 -19.85
N VAL A 185 14.37 19.36 -19.21
CA VAL A 185 14.22 19.18 -17.76
C VAL A 185 14.78 17.79 -17.42
N VAL A 186 15.54 17.66 -16.33
CA VAL A 186 16.12 16.38 -15.89
C VAL A 186 15.02 15.48 -15.33
N ASP A 187 14.33 14.72 -16.19
CA ASP A 187 13.39 13.67 -15.81
C ASP A 187 14.03 12.30 -16.01
N GLY A 188 14.36 11.64 -14.90
CA GLY A 188 14.81 10.25 -14.90
C GLY A 188 13.66 9.37 -15.38
N LYS A 189 13.88 8.63 -16.48
CA LYS A 189 12.98 7.57 -16.91
C LYS A 189 12.71 6.66 -15.70
N VAL A 190 11.45 6.41 -15.36
CA VAL A 190 11.11 5.43 -14.31
C VAL A 190 11.84 4.14 -14.68
N PRO A 191 12.75 3.65 -13.84
CA PRO A 191 13.52 2.47 -14.17
C PRO A 191 12.56 1.29 -14.38
N ASP A 192 12.80 0.46 -15.39
CA ASP A 192 11.93 -0.63 -15.81
C ASP A 192 11.52 -1.52 -14.60
N ALA A 193 10.34 -2.16 -14.67
CA ALA A 193 9.74 -2.93 -13.57
C ALA A 193 10.64 -4.05 -13.01
N SER A 194 11.73 -4.38 -13.71
CA SER A 194 12.78 -5.29 -13.29
C SER A 194 13.69 -4.77 -12.15
N LEU A 195 13.68 -3.46 -11.81
CA LEU A 195 14.55 -2.86 -10.79
C LEU A 195 13.98 -2.84 -9.35
N PHE A 196 12.76 -3.34 -9.11
CA PHE A 196 12.35 -3.75 -7.75
C PHE A 196 13.11 -4.99 -7.22
N LYS A 197 14.14 -5.42 -7.96
CA LYS A 197 15.15 -6.42 -7.61
C LYS A 197 16.54 -5.82 -7.34
N SER A 198 16.75 -4.51 -7.50
CA SER A 198 18.04 -3.87 -7.23
C SER A 198 17.93 -2.97 -5.99
N GLU A 199 18.87 -3.09 -5.07
CA GLU A 199 19.02 -2.17 -3.93
C GLU A 199 19.51 -0.76 -4.34
N ASP A 200 19.63 -0.49 -5.64
CA ASP A 200 20.11 0.79 -6.15
C ASP A 200 19.13 1.93 -5.79
N PRO A 201 19.63 2.99 -5.14
CA PRO A 201 18.80 4.09 -4.69
C PRO A 201 18.31 4.95 -5.84
N TRP A 202 17.02 5.28 -5.80
CA TRP A 202 16.38 6.20 -6.73
C TRP A 202 16.75 7.63 -6.34
N VAL A 203 17.49 8.32 -7.20
CA VAL A 203 17.95 9.70 -6.99
C VAL A 203 17.39 10.59 -8.09
N GLY A 204 16.86 11.76 -7.73
CA GLY A 204 16.21 12.68 -8.66
C GLY A 204 14.69 12.75 -8.43
N ASN A 205 13.94 13.21 -9.42
CA ASN A 205 12.48 13.30 -9.35
C ASN A 205 11.86 12.22 -10.26
N PHE A 206 10.83 11.55 -9.74
CA PHE A 206 10.12 10.50 -10.46
C PHE A 206 8.62 10.70 -10.25
N THR A 207 7.84 10.49 -11.30
CA THR A 207 6.39 10.33 -11.20
C THR A 207 6.04 8.94 -11.69
N LEU A 208 5.37 8.17 -10.84
CA LEU A 208 4.96 6.82 -11.16
C LEU A 208 3.71 6.82 -12.04
N GLU A 209 3.56 5.79 -12.84
CA GLU A 209 2.34 5.54 -13.60
C GLU A 209 1.27 4.89 -12.71
N PRO A 210 -0.02 5.22 -12.87
CA PRO A 210 -1.10 4.54 -12.17
C PRO A 210 -1.19 3.05 -12.51
N LYS A 211 -0.52 2.19 -11.73
CA LYS A 211 -0.57 0.74 -11.88
C LYS A 211 -0.25 0.01 -10.58
N ARG A 212 -0.29 -1.33 -10.64
CA ARG A 212 0.12 -2.21 -9.56
C ARG A 212 1.63 -2.42 -9.58
N TYR A 213 2.26 -2.22 -8.43
CA TYR A 213 3.68 -2.37 -8.16
C TYR A 213 3.86 -3.46 -7.10
N LEU A 214 4.39 -4.62 -7.52
CA LEU A 214 4.73 -5.70 -6.61
C LEU A 214 6.21 -5.59 -6.23
N LEU A 215 6.50 -5.14 -5.01
CA LEU A 215 7.87 -5.01 -4.52
C LEU A 215 8.33 -6.39 -4.04
N ARG A 216 9.39 -6.93 -4.65
CA ARG A 216 9.94 -8.23 -4.24
C ARG A 216 10.75 -8.11 -2.96
N GLU A 217 11.54 -7.05 -2.85
CA GLU A 217 12.41 -6.82 -1.70
C GLU A 217 12.24 -5.40 -1.18
N ARG A 218 12.94 -4.43 -1.77
CA ARG A 218 13.01 -3.06 -1.28
C ARG A 218 13.12 -2.06 -2.42
N MET A 219 12.41 -0.94 -2.33
CA MET A 219 12.62 0.27 -3.12
C MET A 219 13.30 1.32 -2.25
N VAL A 220 14.49 1.78 -2.62
CA VAL A 220 15.24 2.80 -1.87
C VAL A 220 15.09 4.16 -2.54
N LEU A 221 14.63 5.17 -1.80
CA LEU A 221 14.44 6.54 -2.29
C LEU A 221 15.45 7.49 -1.66
N GLY A 222 16.39 7.95 -2.47
CA GLY A 222 17.52 8.75 -2.05
C GLY A 222 18.66 7.93 -1.45
N ARG A 223 19.76 8.60 -1.15
CA ARG A 223 20.87 8.06 -0.36
C ARG A 223 21.72 9.18 0.22
N GLN A 224 22.43 8.86 1.28
CA GLN A 224 23.57 9.65 1.71
C GLN A 224 24.70 9.71 0.68
N GLY A 225 25.49 10.77 0.80
CA GLY A 225 26.73 10.94 0.06
C GLY A 225 27.70 9.79 0.32
N LYS A 226 28.54 9.50 -0.68
CA LYS A 226 29.62 8.53 -0.48
C LYS A 226 30.57 9.01 0.62
N LYS A 227 31.37 8.10 1.18
CA LYS A 227 32.32 8.39 2.25
C LYS A 227 33.29 9.53 1.91
N GLU A 228 33.59 9.73 0.64
CA GLU A 228 34.45 10.80 0.13
C GLU A 228 33.75 12.16 0.07
N GLU A 229 32.42 12.18 0.02
CA GLU A 229 31.58 13.39 -0.02
C GLU A 229 30.39 13.25 0.95
N PRO A 230 30.61 13.04 2.27
CA PRO A 230 29.55 12.71 3.22
C PRO A 230 28.56 13.87 3.45
N GLN A 231 28.94 15.08 3.07
CA GLN A 231 28.08 16.27 3.12
C GLN A 231 27.10 16.37 1.94
N ARG A 232 27.23 15.49 0.94
CA ARG A 232 26.45 15.60 -0.30
C ARG A 232 25.28 14.63 -0.27
N SER A 233 24.07 15.16 -0.05
CA SER A 233 22.84 14.37 -0.13
C SER A 233 22.41 14.16 -1.58
N TYR A 234 21.88 12.98 -1.88
CA TYR A 234 21.31 12.63 -3.18
C TYR A 234 19.83 12.27 -3.00
N PRO A 235 18.92 13.26 -2.89
CA PRO A 235 17.52 13.00 -2.58
C PRO A 235 16.81 12.32 -3.74
N GLY A 236 15.97 11.33 -3.43
CA GLY A 236 15.00 10.74 -4.34
C GLY A 236 13.61 11.26 -4.02
N LYS A 237 12.94 11.90 -4.97
CA LYS A 237 11.57 12.40 -4.83
C LYS A 237 10.65 11.62 -5.74
N VAL A 238 9.67 10.92 -5.17
CA VAL A 238 8.72 10.10 -5.93
C VAL A 238 7.30 10.62 -5.70
N LEU A 239 6.57 10.83 -6.79
CA LEU A 239 5.13 11.06 -6.80
C LEU A 239 4.43 9.77 -7.22
N SER A 240 3.57 9.26 -6.35
CA SER A 240 2.65 8.16 -6.60
C SER A 240 1.23 8.71 -6.80
N PRO A 241 0.78 8.91 -8.05
CA PRO A 241 -0.53 9.47 -8.32
C PRO A 241 -1.66 8.46 -8.07
N LYS A 242 -2.90 8.95 -8.18
CA LYS A 242 -4.11 8.15 -7.98
C LYS A 242 -4.12 6.93 -8.89
N GLY A 243 -4.48 5.79 -8.32
CA GLY A 243 -4.55 4.51 -9.03
C GLY A 243 -3.29 3.66 -8.90
N CYS A 244 -2.23 4.19 -8.28
CA CYS A 244 -1.09 3.38 -7.88
C CYS A 244 -1.48 2.39 -6.77
N ARG A 245 -0.94 1.17 -6.85
CA ARG A 245 -1.08 0.16 -5.81
C ARG A 245 0.26 -0.50 -5.52
N PHE A 246 0.80 -0.34 -4.33
CA PHE A 246 1.99 -1.04 -3.89
C PHE A 246 1.61 -2.27 -3.07
N GLU A 247 2.30 -3.37 -3.34
CA GLU A 247 2.10 -4.63 -2.62
C GLU A 247 3.42 -5.29 -2.28
N LYS A 248 3.47 -5.88 -1.09
CA LYS A 248 4.63 -6.61 -0.57
C LYS A 248 5.88 -5.71 -0.41
N GLY A 249 6.93 -6.29 0.17
CA GLY A 249 8.25 -5.68 0.27
C GLY A 249 8.31 -4.42 1.13
N GLU A 250 9.31 -3.59 0.87
CA GLU A 250 9.59 -2.37 1.63
C GLU A 250 9.83 -1.17 0.71
N ILE A 251 9.34 0.00 1.11
CA ILE A 251 9.84 1.28 0.61
C ILE A 251 10.69 1.89 1.72
N PHE A 252 11.96 2.14 1.42
CA PHE A 252 12.93 2.76 2.31
C PHE A 252 13.30 4.15 1.80
N ILE A 253 12.92 5.19 2.53
CA ILE A 253 13.16 6.60 2.17
C ILE A 253 14.38 7.09 2.96
N ASP A 254 15.51 7.26 2.28
CA ASP A 254 16.79 7.69 2.84
C ASP A 254 17.14 9.09 2.31
N GLU A 255 16.91 10.14 3.12
CA GLU A 255 17.05 11.55 2.69
C GLU A 255 16.14 11.93 1.49
N GLY A 256 15.16 11.10 1.17
CA GLY A 256 14.23 11.26 0.06
C GLY A 256 12.85 11.79 0.45
N PHE A 257 11.95 11.78 -0.53
CA PHE A 257 10.56 12.18 -0.39
C PHE A 257 9.65 11.24 -1.18
N LEU A 258 8.61 10.71 -0.54
CA LEU A 258 7.51 10.05 -1.24
C LEU A 258 6.22 10.82 -0.99
N LYS A 259 5.56 11.22 -2.07
CA LYS A 259 4.21 11.78 -2.05
C LYS A 259 3.24 10.81 -2.69
N ALA A 260 2.22 10.38 -1.96
CA ALA A 260 1.21 9.45 -2.41
C ALA A 260 -0.17 10.11 -2.40
N GLU A 261 -0.85 10.13 -3.53
CA GLU A 261 -2.18 10.71 -3.68
C GLU A 261 -3.11 9.64 -4.24
N GLY A 262 -4.13 9.20 -3.52
CA GLY A 262 -5.02 8.15 -4.04
C GLY A 262 -4.33 6.79 -4.25
N THR A 263 -3.32 6.47 -3.42
CA THR A 263 -2.51 5.24 -3.53
C THR A 263 -3.01 4.17 -2.57
N HIS A 264 -2.94 2.91 -2.97
CA HIS A 264 -3.23 1.77 -2.09
C HIS A 264 -1.95 1.01 -1.75
N PHE A 265 -1.57 1.00 -0.47
CA PHE A 265 -0.46 0.22 0.07
C PHE A 265 -1.00 -1.04 0.75
N LYS A 266 -0.46 -2.21 0.40
CA LYS A 266 -0.93 -3.49 0.93
C LYS A 266 0.24 -4.40 1.33
N ASP A 267 0.19 -4.91 2.55
CA ASP A 267 1.11 -5.92 3.08
C ASP A 267 2.59 -5.53 2.92
N MET A 268 2.96 -4.33 3.39
CA MET A 268 4.30 -3.80 3.15
C MET A 268 4.86 -2.97 4.31
N ALA A 269 6.16 -2.70 4.24
CA ALA A 269 6.84 -1.80 5.16
C ALA A 269 7.17 -0.45 4.50
N LEU A 270 6.92 0.63 5.22
CA LEU A 270 7.32 1.99 4.88
C LEU A 270 8.32 2.46 5.93
N ARG A 271 9.58 2.60 5.54
CA ARG A 271 10.68 3.03 6.39
C ARG A 271 11.18 4.38 5.94
N VAL A 272 11.38 5.29 6.87
CA VAL A 272 11.89 6.64 6.58
C VAL A 272 13.05 6.94 7.51
N ASP A 273 14.17 7.39 6.96
CA ASP A 273 15.39 7.65 7.72
C ASP A 273 16.06 8.96 7.29
N LEU A 274 16.96 9.44 8.15
CA LEU A 274 17.91 10.52 7.88
C LEU A 274 17.30 11.83 7.34
N GLY A 275 16.11 12.20 7.81
CA GLY A 275 15.42 13.42 7.38
C GLY A 275 14.54 13.21 6.15
N GLY A 276 14.35 11.97 5.72
CA GLY A 276 13.37 11.60 4.72
C GLY A 276 11.94 11.98 5.14
N GLU A 277 11.10 12.17 4.13
CA GLU A 277 9.73 12.64 4.30
C GLU A 277 8.74 11.76 3.52
N PHE A 278 7.60 11.45 4.13
CA PHE A 278 6.51 10.70 3.51
C PHE A 278 5.20 11.46 3.68
N GLU A 279 4.51 11.73 2.58
CA GLU A 279 3.19 12.36 2.58
C GLU A 279 2.21 11.46 1.85
N ALA A 280 1.08 11.16 2.49
CA ALA A 280 -0.02 10.42 1.89
C ALA A 280 -1.33 11.19 2.05
N ARG A 281 -2.05 11.32 0.95
CA ARG A 281 -3.41 11.86 0.89
C ARG A 281 -4.35 10.91 0.18
N ASP A 282 -5.60 10.82 0.66
CA ASP A 282 -6.66 10.05 0.03
C ASP A 282 -6.27 8.59 -0.23
N SER A 283 -5.46 8.01 0.66
CA SER A 283 -4.76 6.72 0.44
C SER A 283 -5.23 5.63 1.39
N LEU A 284 -5.12 4.38 0.94
CA LEU A 284 -5.50 3.17 1.69
C LEU A 284 -4.26 2.41 2.14
N PHE A 285 -4.29 1.90 3.36
CA PHE A 285 -3.19 1.16 3.99
C PHE A 285 -3.73 -0.14 4.60
N GLU A 286 -3.51 -1.25 3.90
CA GLU A 286 -3.91 -2.59 4.32
C GLU A 286 -2.67 -3.33 4.86
N GLU A 287 -2.68 -3.71 6.15
CA GLU A 287 -1.56 -4.45 6.77
C GLU A 287 -0.18 -3.80 6.50
N THR A 288 -0.15 -2.46 6.46
CA THR A 288 1.06 -1.71 6.17
C THR A 288 1.66 -1.17 7.46
N SER A 289 2.95 -1.40 7.65
CA SER A 289 3.69 -0.88 8.80
C SER A 289 4.48 0.36 8.41
N VAL A 290 4.42 1.40 9.23
CA VAL A 290 5.21 2.63 9.05
C VAL A 290 6.20 2.75 10.20
N GLY A 291 7.44 3.09 9.91
CA GLY A 291 8.46 3.22 10.95
C GLY A 291 9.66 4.04 10.53
N LYS A 292 10.46 4.43 11.52
CA LYS A 292 11.80 4.96 11.26
C LYS A 292 12.66 3.83 10.69
N GLY A 293 13.45 4.11 9.65
CA GLY A 293 14.53 3.26 9.18
C GLY A 293 15.82 3.51 9.97
N GLY A 294 16.78 2.58 9.94
CA GLY A 294 18.15 2.76 10.43
C GLY A 294 18.36 3.16 11.91
N ALA A 295 19.62 3.16 12.35
CA ALA A 295 19.99 3.37 13.75
C ALA A 295 20.38 4.81 14.11
N TRP A 296 20.58 5.67 13.11
CA TRP A 296 21.13 7.01 13.31
C TRP A 296 20.04 8.04 13.64
N PHE A 297 20.40 9.05 14.43
CA PHE A 297 19.50 10.13 14.83
C PHE A 297 20.10 11.48 14.47
N VAL A 298 19.27 12.41 14.00
CA VAL A 298 19.63 13.80 13.74
C VAL A 298 18.85 14.73 14.68
N ASP A 299 19.40 15.91 14.97
CA ASP A 299 18.88 16.82 16.00
C ASP A 299 17.46 17.36 15.75
N TYR A 300 16.90 17.19 14.54
CA TYR A 300 15.58 17.68 14.15
C TYR A 300 14.82 16.64 13.30
N PHE A 301 14.06 15.75 13.95
CA PHE A 301 13.27 14.64 13.37
C PHE A 301 13.99 13.85 12.26
N SER A 302 14.44 12.64 12.58
CA SER A 302 15.04 11.72 11.61
C SER A 302 14.06 11.22 10.54
N SER A 303 12.76 11.38 10.74
CA SER A 303 11.75 11.08 9.73
C SER A 303 10.51 11.93 9.95
N LYS A 304 9.86 12.37 8.86
CA LYS A 304 8.58 13.10 8.93
C LYS A 304 7.49 12.44 8.10
N TRP A 305 6.32 12.24 8.70
CA TRP A 305 5.19 11.57 8.05
C TRP A 305 3.94 12.44 8.09
N VAL A 306 3.22 12.53 6.98
CA VAL A 306 1.91 13.21 6.92
C VAL A 306 0.90 12.25 6.31
N PHE A 307 -0.22 12.07 7.01
CA PHE A 307 -1.37 11.32 6.58
C PHE A 307 -2.59 12.23 6.63
N ASP A 308 -3.26 12.38 5.50
CA ASP A 308 -4.41 13.27 5.34
C ASP A 308 -5.54 12.56 4.58
N ASN A 309 -6.68 12.39 5.23
CA ASN A 309 -7.81 11.66 4.65
C ASN A 309 -7.47 10.20 4.23
N CYS A 310 -6.71 9.49 5.06
CA CYS A 310 -6.28 8.11 4.81
C CYS A 310 -7.09 7.08 5.62
N VAL A 311 -7.11 5.83 5.14
CA VAL A 311 -7.77 4.71 5.82
C VAL A 311 -6.78 3.57 6.08
N PHE A 312 -6.78 3.04 7.30
CA PHE A 312 -5.86 2.00 7.75
C PHE A 312 -6.60 0.77 8.28
N THR A 313 -6.07 -0.42 8.00
CA THR A 313 -6.46 -1.69 8.62
C THR A 313 -5.25 -2.49 9.10
N GLY A 314 -5.40 -3.14 10.26
CA GLY A 314 -4.45 -4.11 10.79
C GLY A 314 -3.20 -3.50 11.44
N SER A 315 -2.42 -2.72 10.70
CA SER A 315 -1.13 -2.18 11.15
C SER A 315 -1.01 -0.67 10.94
N PHE A 316 -0.16 -0.03 11.75
CA PHE A 316 0.25 1.37 11.59
C PHE A 316 1.71 1.52 12.04
N VAL A 317 1.99 2.35 13.05
CA VAL A 317 3.33 2.61 13.57
C VAL A 317 3.64 1.65 14.71
N ARG A 318 4.79 0.96 14.64
CA ARG A 318 5.25 0.03 15.68
C ARG A 318 6.16 0.66 16.74
N GLU A 319 6.94 1.67 16.35
CA GLU A 319 7.85 2.37 17.25
C GLU A 319 7.80 3.87 17.00
N TRP A 320 7.25 4.60 17.96
CA TRP A 320 7.07 6.04 17.85
C TRP A 320 7.80 6.74 18.98
N LYS A 321 8.90 7.43 18.66
CA LYS A 321 9.64 8.27 19.60
C LYS A 321 9.67 9.70 19.09
N VAL A 322 9.13 10.65 19.85
CA VAL A 322 8.96 12.05 19.42
C VAL A 322 10.29 12.73 19.09
N GLY A 323 11.40 12.32 19.70
CA GLY A 323 12.73 12.82 19.34
C GLY A 323 13.20 12.45 17.92
N ASN A 324 12.65 11.36 17.36
CA ASN A 324 13.12 10.79 16.10
C ASN A 324 12.09 10.96 14.98
N VAL A 325 10.81 11.01 15.31
CA VAL A 325 9.70 10.93 14.36
C VAL A 325 8.80 12.14 14.54
N GLY A 326 8.66 12.93 13.46
CA GLY A 326 7.61 13.92 13.33
C GLY A 326 6.45 13.33 12.55
N VAL A 327 5.21 13.48 13.03
CA VAL A 327 4.05 12.95 12.32
C VAL A 327 2.81 13.82 12.49
N LYS A 328 2.06 13.89 11.39
CA LYS A 328 0.76 14.54 11.30
C LYS A 328 -0.24 13.52 10.74
N VAL A 329 -1.31 13.28 11.47
CA VAL A 329 -2.39 12.37 11.11
C VAL A 329 -3.68 13.16 11.21
N ASN A 330 -4.28 13.49 10.06
CA ASN A 330 -5.44 14.37 9.99
C ASN A 330 -6.55 13.68 9.22
N ASN A 331 -7.77 13.71 9.77
CA ASN A 331 -8.95 13.17 9.11
C ASN A 331 -8.77 11.70 8.68
N CYS A 332 -8.10 10.87 9.47
CA CYS A 332 -7.84 9.48 9.10
C CYS A 332 -8.80 8.52 9.83
N THR A 333 -9.05 7.36 9.23
CA THR A 333 -9.83 6.28 9.86
C THR A 333 -8.97 5.04 10.07
N PHE A 334 -9.03 4.46 11.26
CA PHE A 334 -8.27 3.27 11.65
C PHE A 334 -9.24 2.15 12.08
N TYR A 335 -9.06 0.97 11.50
CA TYR A 335 -9.89 -0.20 11.77
C TYR A 335 -9.06 -1.35 12.36
N GLY A 336 -9.37 -1.76 13.58
CA GLY A 336 -8.77 -2.95 14.17
C GLY A 336 -7.26 -2.86 14.33
N VAL A 337 -6.73 -1.67 14.59
CA VAL A 337 -5.29 -1.44 14.75
C VAL A 337 -4.92 -1.53 16.23
N GLU A 338 -3.81 -2.21 16.51
CA GLU A 338 -3.17 -2.22 17.82
C GLU A 338 -2.03 -1.21 17.82
N PHE A 339 -2.22 -0.08 18.51
CA PHE A 339 -1.24 1.00 18.52
C PHE A 339 -0.12 0.73 19.52
N SER A 340 1.11 1.09 19.14
CA SER A 340 2.23 1.20 20.07
C SER A 340 2.11 2.47 20.92
N GLY A 341 2.64 2.43 22.14
CA GLY A 341 2.81 3.64 22.95
C GLY A 341 3.74 4.66 22.26
N ILE A 342 3.59 5.93 22.65
CA ILE A 342 4.45 7.03 22.17
C ILE A 342 5.52 7.30 23.22
N GLY A 343 6.79 7.12 22.82
CA GLY A 343 7.94 7.45 23.65
C GLY A 343 8.26 8.94 23.61
N TYR A 344 7.95 9.63 24.71
CA TYR A 344 8.32 11.03 24.93
C TYR A 344 9.74 11.16 25.50
N ARG A 345 10.50 12.17 25.10
CA ARG A 345 11.93 12.29 25.47
C ARG A 345 12.11 12.98 26.82
N GLU A 346 11.47 14.15 27.00
CA GLU A 346 11.72 15.05 28.13
C GLU A 346 10.47 15.40 28.92
N ASP A 347 9.45 15.92 28.25
CA ASP A 347 8.17 16.32 28.85
C ASP A 347 7.03 16.08 27.86
N ALA A 348 6.25 15.02 28.09
CA ALA A 348 5.15 14.66 27.22
C ALA A 348 4.15 15.82 27.04
N GLY A 349 3.93 16.65 28.06
CA GLY A 349 2.95 17.73 27.99
C GLY A 349 3.35 18.94 27.15
N ASP A 350 4.65 19.12 26.92
CA ASP A 350 5.17 20.05 25.90
C ASP A 350 5.21 19.37 24.53
N GLU A 351 5.72 18.14 24.48
CA GLU A 351 5.96 17.41 23.23
C GLU A 351 4.68 17.15 22.42
N VAL A 352 3.55 16.82 23.06
CA VAL A 352 2.24 16.66 22.38
C VAL A 352 1.71 17.96 21.77
N LYS A 353 2.25 19.12 22.14
CA LYS A 353 1.85 20.43 21.60
C LYS A 353 2.67 20.82 20.37
N ARG A 354 3.76 20.12 20.09
CA ARG A 354 4.69 20.48 19.01
C ARG A 354 4.01 20.40 17.63
N PRO A 355 4.41 21.24 16.66
CA PRO A 355 3.77 21.28 15.34
C PRO A 355 3.85 19.96 14.55
N TRP A 356 4.86 19.13 14.83
CA TRP A 356 5.07 17.83 14.21
C TRP A 356 4.54 16.66 15.06
N MET A 357 3.64 16.97 16.01
CA MET A 357 2.92 15.98 16.79
C MET A 357 1.42 16.31 16.70
N GLN A 358 0.78 15.83 15.64
CA GLN A 358 -0.62 16.11 15.37
C GLN A 358 -1.38 14.84 15.04
N ILE A 359 -2.40 14.51 15.84
CA ILE A 359 -3.35 13.45 15.54
C ILE A 359 -4.73 14.05 15.73
N THR A 360 -5.36 14.49 14.65
CA THR A 360 -6.54 15.36 14.74
C THR A 360 -7.69 14.87 13.89
N ASN A 361 -8.91 15.01 14.42
CA ASN A 361 -10.16 14.66 13.73
C ASN A 361 -10.17 13.23 13.14
N CYS A 362 -9.51 12.27 13.81
CA CYS A 362 -9.44 10.88 13.37
C CYS A 362 -10.52 10.01 14.00
N LEU A 363 -10.90 8.94 13.30
CA LEU A 363 -11.84 7.92 13.75
C LEU A 363 -11.10 6.60 14.00
N PHE A 364 -11.27 6.02 15.19
CA PHE A 364 -10.70 4.74 15.58
C PHE A 364 -11.84 3.75 15.84
N VAL A 365 -11.83 2.60 15.18
CA VAL A 365 -12.89 1.60 15.28
C VAL A 365 -12.31 0.24 15.66
N ASN A 366 -12.71 -0.29 16.81
CA ASN A 366 -12.25 -1.55 17.37
C ASN A 366 -10.72 -1.63 17.53
N CYS A 367 -10.09 -0.52 17.92
CA CYS A 367 -8.64 -0.43 18.11
C CYS A 367 -8.24 -0.66 19.58
N LYS A 368 -6.96 -1.01 19.80
CA LYS A 368 -6.33 -0.97 21.13
C LYS A 368 -5.48 0.28 21.26
N ILE A 369 -5.76 1.10 22.27
CA ILE A 369 -5.23 2.45 22.41
C ILE A 369 -4.44 2.59 23.71
N PRO A 370 -3.11 2.74 23.64
CA PRO A 370 -2.28 3.11 24.79
C PRO A 370 -2.56 4.53 25.30
N GLU A 371 -2.35 4.77 26.59
CA GLU A 371 -2.53 6.10 27.21
C GLU A 371 -1.65 7.17 26.54
N SER A 372 -0.37 6.87 26.29
CA SER A 372 0.58 7.80 25.64
C SER A 372 0.12 8.24 24.25
N PHE A 373 -0.52 7.34 23.49
CA PHE A 373 -1.10 7.68 22.19
C PHE A 373 -2.38 8.51 22.36
N LEU A 374 -3.28 8.10 23.27
CA LEU A 374 -4.54 8.79 23.52
C LEU A 374 -4.32 10.27 23.85
N LEU A 375 -3.34 10.56 24.72
CA LEU A 375 -3.02 11.93 25.15
C LEU A 375 -2.53 12.83 24.01
N ALA A 376 -1.97 12.27 22.92
CA ALA A 376 -1.55 13.04 21.75
C ALA A 376 -2.70 13.39 20.79
N THR A 377 -3.87 12.76 20.95
CA THR A 377 -5.02 12.97 20.06
C THR A 377 -5.75 14.28 20.34
N ARG A 378 -6.42 14.84 19.33
CA ARG A 378 -7.27 16.03 19.47
C ARG A 378 -8.53 15.89 18.64
N ASP A 379 -9.67 16.02 19.30
CA ASP A 379 -10.99 15.93 18.66
C ASP A 379 -11.22 14.63 17.88
N CYS A 380 -10.61 13.54 18.37
CA CYS A 380 -10.73 12.20 17.81
C CYS A 380 -11.93 11.45 18.38
N MET A 381 -12.45 10.49 17.60
CA MET A 381 -13.56 9.62 17.98
C MET A 381 -13.12 8.18 18.09
N PHE A 382 -13.51 7.51 19.17
CA PHE A 382 -13.20 6.12 19.47
C PHE A 382 -14.49 5.30 19.55
N VAL A 383 -14.59 4.28 18.71
CA VAL A 383 -15.74 3.38 18.60
C VAL A 383 -15.31 1.96 18.88
N ASP A 384 -15.94 1.32 19.85
CA ASP A 384 -15.67 -0.05 20.30
C ASP A 384 -14.18 -0.33 20.64
N CYS A 385 -13.44 0.71 21.01
CA CYS A 385 -12.03 0.63 21.33
C CYS A 385 -11.79 0.14 22.76
N GLU A 386 -10.62 -0.47 22.95
CA GLU A 386 -10.07 -0.87 24.24
C GLU A 386 -8.94 0.10 24.61
N PHE A 387 -9.08 0.78 25.75
CA PHE A 387 -8.02 1.60 26.31
C PHE A 387 -7.16 0.75 27.23
N LEU A 388 -5.85 0.76 26.99
CA LEU A 388 -4.88 -0.02 27.76
C LEU A 388 -4.54 0.67 29.08
N GLU A 389 -3.82 -0.05 29.94
CA GLU A 389 -3.38 0.47 31.24
C GLU A 389 -2.50 1.71 31.13
N THR A 390 -2.40 2.45 32.24
CA THR A 390 -1.62 3.68 32.32
C THR A 390 -0.14 3.42 32.08
N ASP A 391 0.48 4.31 31.32
CA ASP A 391 1.91 4.34 31.06
C ASP A 391 2.63 4.96 32.27
N GLY A 392 3.21 4.08 33.10
CA GLY A 392 3.88 4.46 34.34
C GLY A 392 5.23 5.16 34.14
N GLU A 393 5.86 5.00 32.96
CA GLU A 393 7.21 5.50 32.68
C GLU A 393 7.21 6.85 31.96
N MET A 394 6.02 7.39 31.65
CA MET A 394 5.88 8.66 30.94
C MET A 394 6.41 9.85 31.75
N LYS A 395 7.42 10.53 31.19
CA LYS A 395 7.98 11.76 31.78
C LYS A 395 7.05 12.95 31.57
N ILE A 396 6.52 13.51 32.66
CA ILE A 396 5.56 14.61 32.63
C ILE A 396 5.99 15.70 33.62
N LYS A 397 6.17 16.91 33.09
CA LYS A 397 6.42 18.13 33.87
C LYS A 397 5.32 19.15 33.63
N THR A 398 4.75 19.17 32.43
CA THR A 398 3.63 20.02 32.06
C THR A 398 2.32 19.22 32.06
N PRO A 399 1.26 19.68 32.73
CA PRO A 399 -0.04 19.00 32.68
C PRO A 399 -0.58 18.82 31.26
N ILE A 400 -1.19 17.67 31.02
CA ILE A 400 -1.82 17.32 29.73
C ILE A 400 -3.32 17.23 29.92
N LYS A 401 -4.07 17.97 29.09
CA LYS A 401 -5.52 17.83 28.99
C LYS A 401 -5.88 17.50 27.55
N THR A 402 -6.58 16.38 27.36
CA THR A 402 -7.03 15.92 26.05
C THR A 402 -8.52 15.67 26.07
N ARG A 403 -9.24 16.13 25.04
CA ARG A 403 -10.66 15.85 24.85
C ARG A 403 -10.83 14.78 23.78
N ILE A 404 -11.60 13.76 24.09
CA ILE A 404 -11.94 12.68 23.16
C ILE A 404 -13.44 12.49 23.08
N PHE A 405 -13.88 11.92 21.96
CA PHE A 405 -15.25 11.48 21.77
C PHE A 405 -15.32 9.97 21.79
N VAL A 406 -16.31 9.41 22.47
CA VAL A 406 -16.52 7.95 22.52
C VAL A 406 -17.94 7.60 22.08
N ASN A 407 -18.09 6.47 21.41
CA ASN A 407 -19.38 5.89 21.07
C ASN A 407 -19.28 4.37 21.12
N HIS A 408 -20.05 3.72 21.99
CA HIS A 408 -19.93 2.30 22.33
C HIS A 408 -18.50 1.94 22.77
N ARG A 409 -18.25 1.79 24.09
CA ARG A 409 -16.89 1.57 24.62
C ARG A 409 -16.77 0.21 25.29
N LYS A 410 -15.62 -0.44 25.13
CA LYS A 410 -15.25 -1.66 25.88
C LYS A 410 -14.72 -1.34 27.27
N SER A 411 -13.93 -0.27 27.38
CA SER A 411 -13.38 0.24 28.64
C SER A 411 -13.39 1.78 28.67
N LEU A 412 -13.20 2.36 29.86
CA LEU A 412 -12.93 3.80 30.02
C LEU A 412 -11.42 4.03 30.05
N PRO A 413 -10.91 5.13 29.49
CA PRO A 413 -9.50 5.45 29.60
C PRO A 413 -9.14 5.74 31.06
N THR A 414 -8.06 5.13 31.53
CA THR A 414 -7.42 5.47 32.80
C THR A 414 -6.24 6.37 32.51
N THR A 415 -6.00 7.34 33.39
CA THR A 415 -4.84 8.23 33.26
C THR A 415 -4.05 8.29 34.54
N GLY A 416 -2.73 8.36 34.41
CA GLY A 416 -1.86 8.59 35.56
C GLY A 416 -1.87 10.06 36.02
N PRO A 417 -1.03 10.41 37.01
CA PRO A 417 -0.96 11.77 37.55
C PRO A 417 -0.65 12.82 36.48
N MET A 418 -1.13 14.05 36.69
CA MET A 418 -0.93 15.23 35.82
C MET A 418 -1.48 15.11 34.39
N ARG A 419 -2.31 14.10 34.15
CA ARG A 419 -2.96 13.83 32.88
C ARG A 419 -4.45 13.82 33.09
N THR A 420 -5.20 14.38 32.16
CA THR A 420 -6.66 14.40 32.24
C THR A 420 -7.24 14.18 30.85
N VAL A 421 -8.11 13.17 30.74
CA VAL A 421 -8.88 12.91 29.53
C VAL A 421 -10.33 13.30 29.78
N GLU A 422 -10.81 14.30 29.06
CA GLU A 422 -12.22 14.70 29.02
C GLU A 422 -12.94 13.80 28.01
N VAL A 423 -13.74 12.87 28.53
CA VAL A 423 -14.52 11.94 27.71
C VAL A 423 -15.90 12.54 27.43
N VAL A 424 -16.19 12.75 26.16
CA VAL A 424 -17.51 13.22 25.71
C VAL A 424 -18.23 12.08 24.99
N GLU A 425 -19.36 11.65 25.53
CA GLU A 425 -20.25 10.70 24.85
C GLU A 425 -21.00 11.45 23.75
N LEU A 426 -20.84 11.02 22.49
CA LEU A 426 -21.59 11.62 21.39
C LEU A 426 -22.88 10.85 21.12
N PRO A 427 -24.00 11.55 20.88
CA PRO A 427 -25.16 10.92 20.25
C PRO A 427 -24.76 10.44 18.85
N GLN A 428 -25.30 9.29 18.44
CA GLN A 428 -25.02 8.67 17.14
C GLN A 428 -25.17 9.70 16.00
N GLY A 429 -24.18 9.78 15.09
CA GLY A 429 -24.32 10.53 13.82
C GLY A 429 -23.50 11.82 13.63
N ARG A 430 -22.41 12.06 14.37
CA ARG A 430 -21.48 13.16 14.01
C ARG A 430 -20.77 12.83 12.69
N ALA A 431 -21.23 13.43 11.59
CA ALA A 431 -20.85 13.07 10.23
C ALA A 431 -19.42 13.44 9.78
N ASN A 432 -18.62 14.11 10.63
CA ASN A 432 -17.40 14.82 10.18
C ASN A 432 -16.08 14.37 10.85
N VAL A 433 -16.04 13.18 11.48
CA VAL A 433 -14.80 12.65 12.09
C VAL A 433 -14.27 11.46 11.29
N GLY A 434 -12.96 11.43 11.08
CA GLY A 434 -12.28 10.40 10.29
C GLY A 434 -12.17 10.76 8.81
N ALA A 435 -11.81 9.76 8.01
CA ALA A 435 -11.67 9.89 6.58
C ALA A 435 -13.03 10.02 5.89
N PHE A 436 -13.12 10.97 4.95
CA PHE A 436 -14.22 11.13 3.99
C PHE A 436 -13.90 10.46 2.65
N LEU A 437 -12.75 9.78 2.54
CA LEU A 437 -12.38 8.93 1.41
C LEU A 437 -13.40 7.80 1.21
N LYS A 438 -13.95 7.69 -0.01
CA LYS A 438 -14.78 6.55 -0.40
C LYS A 438 -13.92 5.29 -0.44
N HIS A 439 -14.38 4.26 0.25
CA HIS A 439 -13.72 2.96 0.30
C HIS A 439 -14.71 1.87 0.70
N THR A 440 -14.37 0.63 0.39
CA THR A 440 -15.05 -0.56 0.93
C THR A 440 -14.10 -1.35 1.82
N ARG A 441 -14.66 -1.98 2.85
CA ARG A 441 -13.91 -2.84 3.79
C ARG A 441 -14.55 -4.21 3.89
N THR A 442 -13.75 -5.26 3.70
CA THR A 442 -14.15 -6.66 3.93
C THR A 442 -13.15 -7.30 4.89
N GLY A 443 -13.49 -7.30 6.18
CA GLY A 443 -12.56 -7.71 7.23
C GLY A 443 -11.39 -6.74 7.34
N LYS A 444 -10.18 -7.24 7.03
CA LYS A 444 -8.95 -6.44 6.98
C LYS A 444 -8.69 -5.83 5.60
N SER A 445 -9.36 -6.31 4.55
CA SER A 445 -9.11 -5.85 3.19
C SER A 445 -9.75 -4.50 2.90
N LEU A 446 -9.03 -3.66 2.16
CA LEU A 446 -9.48 -2.34 1.71
C LEU A 446 -9.51 -2.24 0.17
N SER A 447 -10.42 -1.43 -0.35
CA SER A 447 -10.41 -0.99 -1.75
C SER A 447 -11.09 0.37 -1.90
N PHE A 448 -10.72 1.10 -2.95
CA PHE A 448 -11.32 2.39 -3.31
C PHE A 448 -12.78 2.25 -3.73
#